data_AF-A0A398CCK7-F1
#
_entry.id   AF-A0A398CCK7-F1
#
_cell.length_a   1.000
_cell.length_b   1.000
_cell.length_c   1.000
_cell.angle_alpha   90.00
_cell.angle_beta   90.00
_cell.angle_gamma   90.00
#
_symmetry.space_group_name_H-M   'P 1'
#
loop_
_entity.id
_entity.type
_entity.pdbx_description
1 polymer ?
#
loop_
_entity_poly.entity_id
_entity_poly.type
_entity_poly.pdbx_seq_one_letter_code
_entity_poly.pdbx_strand_id
1 'polypeptide(L)'
;MQRTTLLASIALLAAAISPPLLAGDHQHHRKHDRQPATDMRTTDGDGQGMQAVVHSAPSDAPGYGWRYFTDPAASRALVISPQGDYYYSSGTGLRWIAAAQR
;
A
#
# COMPACT_ATOMS: atom_id res chain seq x y z
N MET A 1 38.21 13.36 -34.92
CA MET A 1 38.17 12.43 -33.76
C MET A 1 36.72 12.26 -33.33
N GLN A 2 36.03 11.22 -33.82
CA GLN A 2 34.65 10.91 -33.46
C GLN A 2 34.65 10.05 -32.20
N ARG A 3 33.95 10.48 -31.14
CA ARG A 3 33.78 9.70 -29.90
C ARG A 3 32.43 9.01 -29.95
N THR A 4 32.44 7.70 -30.10
CA THR A 4 31.29 6.80 -30.10
C THR A 4 30.79 6.57 -28.67
N THR A 5 29.53 6.90 -28.41
CA THR A 5 28.78 6.59 -27.20
C THR A 5 28.32 5.13 -27.24
N LEU A 6 28.77 4.29 -26.30
CA LEU A 6 28.26 2.93 -26.13
C LEU A 6 27.11 2.93 -25.12
N LEU A 7 25.91 2.61 -25.62
CA LEU A 7 24.69 2.37 -24.83
C LEU A 7 24.79 1.01 -24.13
N ALA A 8 24.87 1.00 -22.80
CA ALA A 8 24.76 -0.22 -22.01
C ALA A 8 23.29 -0.64 -21.91
N SER A 9 22.93 -1.73 -22.59
CA SER A 9 21.62 -2.39 -22.48
C SER A 9 21.75 -3.51 -21.46
N ILE A 10 20.97 -3.50 -20.37
CA ILE A 10 20.90 -4.62 -19.43
C ILE A 10 19.47 -5.14 -19.36
N ALA A 11 19.38 -6.46 -19.53
CA ALA A 11 18.22 -7.26 -19.88
C ALA A 11 17.10 -7.28 -18.82
N LEU A 12 15.85 -7.37 -19.30
CA LEU A 12 14.67 -7.65 -18.50
C LEU A 12 14.70 -9.10 -17.98
N LEU A 13 14.58 -9.25 -16.67
CA LEU A 13 14.38 -10.54 -16.00
C LEU A 13 12.91 -10.95 -16.14
N ALA A 14 12.64 -11.96 -16.97
CA ALA A 14 11.33 -12.58 -17.07
C ALA A 14 11.17 -13.63 -15.96
N ALA A 15 10.36 -13.33 -14.94
CA ALA A 15 9.90 -14.33 -13.98
C ALA A 15 8.55 -14.91 -14.46
N ALA A 16 8.54 -16.21 -14.77
CA ALA A 16 7.37 -16.92 -15.25
C ALA A 16 6.49 -17.47 -14.10
N ILE A 17 5.27 -16.94 -14.03
CA ILE A 17 3.94 -17.57 -13.86
C ILE A 17 3.73 -18.65 -12.78
N SER A 18 2.81 -18.37 -11.84
CA SER A 18 1.75 -19.30 -11.43
C SER A 18 0.56 -18.52 -10.86
N PRO A 19 -0.67 -18.60 -11.43
CA PRO A 19 -1.87 -18.08 -10.78
C PRO A 19 -2.41 -19.09 -9.75
N PRO A 20 -2.79 -18.69 -8.53
CA PRO A 20 -3.74 -19.47 -7.76
C PRO A 20 -5.11 -19.35 -8.45
N LEU A 21 -5.61 -20.48 -8.95
CA LEU A 21 -7.05 -20.66 -9.15
C LEU A 21 -7.70 -20.63 -7.77
N LEU A 22 -8.16 -19.45 -7.33
CA LEU A 22 -9.12 -19.34 -6.24
C LEU A 22 -10.45 -18.87 -6.85
N ALA A 23 -11.33 -19.82 -7.08
CA ALA A 23 -12.74 -19.57 -7.30
C ALA A 23 -13.29 -18.88 -6.03
N GLY A 24 -13.81 -17.67 -6.20
CA GLY A 24 -14.42 -16.88 -5.14
C GLY A 24 -15.40 -15.91 -5.77
N ASP A 25 -16.45 -16.45 -6.39
CA ASP A 25 -17.64 -15.69 -6.75
C ASP A 25 -18.25 -15.09 -5.48
N HIS A 26 -18.01 -13.80 -5.27
CA HIS A 26 -18.81 -12.97 -4.37
C HIS A 26 -19.03 -11.63 -5.05
N GLN A 27 -20.11 -11.58 -5.84
CA GLN A 27 -20.72 -10.32 -6.24
C GLN A 27 -21.13 -9.55 -4.99
N HIS A 28 -20.38 -8.51 -4.64
CA HIS A 28 -20.91 -7.40 -3.85
C HIS A 28 -20.75 -6.12 -4.66
N HIS A 29 -21.81 -5.84 -5.41
CA HIS A 29 -22.11 -4.53 -5.95
C HIS A 29 -22.18 -3.52 -4.79
N ARG A 30 -21.08 -2.85 -4.48
CA ARG A 30 -21.10 -1.63 -3.68
C ARG A 30 -20.52 -0.51 -4.52
N LYS A 31 -21.42 0.27 -5.11
CA LYS A 31 -21.13 1.62 -5.58
C LYS A 31 -20.63 2.40 -4.37
N HIS A 32 -19.32 2.59 -4.27
CA HIS A 32 -18.73 3.56 -3.37
C HIS A 32 -18.35 4.79 -4.19
N ASP A 33 -19.36 5.58 -4.58
CA ASP A 33 -19.19 7.03 -4.77
C ASP A 33 -19.06 7.68 -3.39
N ARG A 34 -18.01 7.29 -2.65
CA ARG A 34 -17.60 8.01 -1.47
C ARG A 34 -16.25 8.59 -1.82
N GLN A 35 -16.29 9.85 -2.24
CA GLN A 35 -15.14 10.74 -2.21
C GLN A 35 -14.29 10.36 -0.99
N PRO A 36 -13.01 10.00 -1.14
CA PRO A 36 -12.12 9.85 0.00
C PRO A 36 -11.88 11.26 0.55
N ALA A 37 -12.90 11.81 1.21
CA ALA A 37 -12.77 12.92 2.10
C ALA A 37 -11.84 12.45 3.20
N THR A 38 -10.69 13.07 3.22
CA THR A 38 -9.62 13.03 4.20
C THR A 38 -10.19 13.32 5.60
N ASP A 39 -11.00 12.42 6.15
CA ASP A 39 -11.44 12.49 7.53
C ASP A 39 -10.37 11.81 8.38
N MET A 40 -9.32 12.58 8.67
CA MET A 40 -8.31 12.26 9.67
C MET A 40 -8.96 12.36 11.05
N ARG A 41 -9.86 11.42 11.37
CA ARG A 41 -10.28 11.19 12.75
C ARG A 41 -9.10 10.55 13.48
N THR A 42 -8.30 11.36 14.17
CA THR A 42 -7.37 10.90 15.20
C THR A 42 -8.17 10.12 16.24
N THR A 43 -8.03 8.81 16.26
CA THR A 43 -8.57 7.95 17.32
C THR A 43 -7.65 8.07 18.52
N ASP A 44 -8.13 8.75 19.55
CA ASP A 44 -7.51 8.80 20.87
C ASP A 44 -7.50 7.39 21.46
N GLY A 45 -6.34 6.72 21.41
CA GLY A 45 -6.13 5.40 22.00
C GLY A 45 -5.03 4.65 21.26
N ASP A 46 -3.87 4.49 21.90
CA ASP A 46 -2.70 3.68 21.49
C ASP A 46 -1.91 4.14 20.23
N GLY A 47 -2.50 4.99 19.39
CA GLY A 47 -1.86 5.58 18.20
C GLY A 47 -1.02 6.84 18.45
N GLN A 48 -0.62 7.12 19.70
CA GLN A 48 -0.09 8.42 20.20
C GLN A 48 1.17 9.01 19.52
N GLY A 49 1.68 8.40 18.45
CA GLY A 49 2.73 8.99 17.61
C GLY A 49 2.57 8.70 16.11
N MET A 50 1.49 8.01 15.72
CA MET A 50 1.23 7.67 14.32
C MET A 50 0.71 8.90 13.57
N GLN A 51 1.51 9.37 12.63
CA GLN A 51 1.21 10.47 11.74
C GLN A 51 0.78 9.90 10.39
N ALA A 52 -0.29 10.45 9.82
CA ALA A 52 -0.69 10.10 8.46
C ALA A 52 0.36 10.59 7.45
N VAL A 53 0.77 9.72 6.54
CA VAL A 53 1.65 10.06 5.42
C VAL A 53 0.76 10.34 4.21
N VAL A 54 0.91 11.54 3.64
CA VAL A 54 0.18 11.91 2.43
C VAL A 54 0.60 10.99 1.29
N HIS A 55 -0.37 10.29 0.72
CA HIS A 55 -0.18 9.44 -0.44
C HIS A 55 -1.32 9.70 -1.43
N SER A 56 -0.97 10.29 -2.58
CA SER A 56 -1.90 10.67 -3.63
C SER A 56 -1.58 9.91 -4.92
N ALA A 57 -1.79 8.60 -4.90
CA ALA A 57 -1.76 7.80 -6.13
C ALA A 57 -3.05 8.03 -6.94
N PRO A 58 -2.99 8.11 -8.29
CA PRO A 58 -4.17 8.08 -9.13
C PRO A 58 -4.80 6.68 -9.16
N SER A 59 -6.05 6.56 -9.61
CA SER A 59 -6.84 5.31 -9.53
C SER A 59 -6.31 4.14 -10.35
N ASP A 60 -5.42 4.41 -11.30
CA ASP A 60 -4.75 3.43 -12.16
C ASP A 60 -3.34 3.07 -11.68
N ALA A 61 -2.82 3.73 -10.64
CA ALA A 61 -1.48 3.47 -10.14
C ALA A 61 -1.47 2.42 -9.01
N PRO A 62 -0.39 1.61 -8.94
CA PRO A 62 -0.09 0.84 -7.75
C PRO A 62 -0.04 1.75 -6.51
N GLY A 63 -0.72 1.36 -5.44
CA GLY A 63 -0.82 2.18 -4.21
C GLY A 63 -2.12 2.97 -4.10
N TYR A 64 -2.97 3.03 -5.14
CA TYR A 64 -4.29 3.65 -5.02
C TYR A 64 -5.11 3.06 -3.87
N GLY A 65 -5.66 3.93 -3.03
CA GLY A 65 -6.50 3.56 -1.89
C GLY A 65 -5.73 3.04 -0.67
N TRP A 66 -4.41 2.91 -0.74
CA TRP A 66 -3.60 2.55 0.43
C TRP A 66 -3.45 3.74 1.37
N ARG A 67 -3.51 3.48 2.67
CA ARG A 67 -3.34 4.50 3.72
C ARG A 67 -2.08 4.19 4.53
N TYR A 68 -1.24 5.18 4.71
CA TYR A 68 0.07 5.04 5.33
C TYR A 68 0.15 5.89 6.59
N PHE A 69 0.71 5.31 7.63
CA PHE A 69 0.96 5.97 8.90
C PHE A 69 2.37 5.61 9.38
N THR A 70 3.03 6.57 10.02
CA THR A 70 4.37 6.39 10.57
C THR A 70 4.48 7.06 11.92
N ASP A 71 5.18 6.42 12.85
CA ASP A 71 5.70 7.06 14.05
C ASP A 71 7.22 7.13 13.89
N PRO A 72 7.77 8.32 13.55
CA PRO A 72 9.20 8.49 13.36
C PRO A 72 10.00 8.27 14.64
N ALA A 73 9.45 8.62 15.80
CA ALA A 73 10.16 8.51 17.08
C ALA A 73 10.37 7.04 17.48
N ALA A 74 9.41 6.18 17.16
CA ALA A 74 9.48 4.75 17.44
C ALA A 74 9.89 3.89 16.23
N SER A 75 10.22 4.51 15.09
CA SER A 75 10.58 3.81 13.84
C SER A 75 9.60 2.70 13.46
N ARG A 76 8.30 2.97 13.62
CA ARG A 76 7.22 2.02 13.30
C ARG A 76 6.28 2.60 12.26
N ALA A 77 5.65 1.73 11.49
CA ALA A 77 4.68 2.12 10.46
C ALA A 77 3.45 1.21 10.48
N LEU A 78 2.31 1.78 10.10
CA LEU A 78 1.07 1.06 9.86
C LEU A 78 0.61 1.37 8.43
N VAL A 79 0.19 0.33 7.72
CA VAL A 79 -0.32 0.44 6.36
C VAL A 79 -1.66 -0.29 6.30
N ILE A 80 -2.67 0.38 5.76
CA ILE A 80 -4.01 -0.18 5.59
C ILE A 80 -4.28 -0.36 4.09
N SER A 81 -4.61 -1.58 3.68
CA SER A 81 -4.98 -1.85 2.29
C SER A 81 -6.33 -1.23 1.93
N PRO A 82 -6.65 -1.03 0.64
CA PRO A 82 -7.99 -0.58 0.22
C PRO A 82 -9.12 -1.51 0.70
N GLN A 83 -8.82 -2.79 0.94
CA GLN A 83 -9.77 -3.79 1.46
C GLN A 83 -9.93 -3.70 2.98
N GLY A 84 -9.05 -2.97 3.67
CA GLY A 84 -9.07 -2.79 5.12
C GLY A 84 -8.12 -3.70 5.90
N ASP A 85 -7.24 -4.46 5.23
CA ASP A 85 -6.24 -5.29 5.91
C ASP A 85 -5.15 -4.42 6.53
N TYR A 86 -4.68 -4.83 7.70
CA TYR A 86 -3.70 -4.09 8.48
C TYR A 86 -2.33 -4.73 8.38
N TYR A 87 -1.34 -3.90 8.09
CA TYR A 87 0.06 -4.27 8.04
C TYR A 87 0.88 -3.36 8.94
N TYR A 88 1.80 -3.93 9.71
CA TYR A 88 2.61 -3.22 10.67
C TYR A 88 4.10 -3.45 10.41
N SER A 89 4.91 -2.44 10.67
CA SER A 89 6.37 -2.53 10.66
C SER A 89 6.89 -1.95 11.97
N SER A 90 7.87 -2.61 12.57
CA SER A 90 8.66 -2.08 13.70
C SER A 90 10.11 -1.81 13.30
N GLY A 91 10.34 -1.42 12.05
CA GLY A 91 11.67 -1.17 11.50
C GLY A 91 12.34 -2.39 10.85
N THR A 92 11.72 -3.58 10.91
CA THR A 92 12.29 -4.83 10.35
C THR A 92 11.58 -5.31 9.08
N GLY A 93 10.72 -4.46 8.50
CA GLY A 93 9.87 -4.82 7.36
C GLY A 93 8.39 -4.92 7.73
N LEU A 94 7.57 -4.95 6.68
CA LEU A 94 6.12 -4.91 6.79
C LEU A 94 5.56 -6.34 6.96
N ARG A 95 4.68 -6.52 7.95
CA ARG A 95 4.02 -7.79 8.27
C ARG A 95 2.52 -7.61 8.38
N TRP A 96 1.74 -8.56 7.86
CA TRP A 96 0.30 -8.59 8.04
C TRP A 96 -0.04 -8.90 9.50
N ILE A 97 -0.95 -8.15 10.11
CA ILE A 97 -1.32 -8.28 11.53
C ILE A 97 -2.80 -8.54 11.76
N ALA A 98 -3.68 -8.12 10.84
CA ALA A 98 -5.10 -8.37 10.95
C ALA A 98 -5.80 -8.23 9.59
N ALA A 99 -6.84 -9.03 9.38
CA ALA A 99 -7.81 -8.80 8.33
C ALA A 99 -8.68 -7.56 8.63
N ALA A 100 -9.37 -7.06 7.61
CA ALA A 100 -10.39 -6.04 7.79
C ALA A 100 -11.43 -6.42 8.87
N GLN A 101 -11.61 -5.53 9.84
CA GLN A 101 -12.64 -5.65 10.87
C GLN A 101 -13.98 -5.16 10.27
N ARG A 102 -15.03 -5.96 10.37
CA ARG A 102 -16.36 -5.66 9.82
C ARG A 102 -17.30 -5.06 10.86
#